data_AF-A0A239ZJ84-F1
#
_entry.id   AF-A0A239ZJ84-F1
#
_cell.length_a   1.000
_cell.length_b   1.000
_cell.length_c   1.000
_cell.angle_alpha   90.00
_cell.angle_beta   90.00
_cell.angle_gamma   90.00
#
_symmetry.space_group_name_H-M   'P 1'
#
loop_
_entity.id
_entity.type
_entity.pdbx_description
1 polymer ?
#
loop_
_entity_poly.entity_id
_entity_poly.type
_entity_poly.pdbx_seq_one_letter_code
_entity_poly.pdbx_strand_id
1 'polypeptide(L)'
;MYLIAEHEDLVEVDFQRFYHLDYRDFYREGGGASRMTLRRMLLLAEHLPPESLFHSAMQDRPPVSEISSVLMDIWTSLNGSQHPRWEQLKRQRRAKERDQAMKRAREKARKFNAAG
;
A
#
# COMPACT_ATOMS: atom_id res chain seq x y z
N MET A 1 -12.79 0.32 9.26
CA MET A 1 -12.40 -0.81 10.14
C MET A 1 -12.08 -2.06 9.33
N TYR A 2 -12.95 -2.49 8.40
CA TYR A 2 -12.71 -3.67 7.54
C TYR A 2 -11.40 -3.59 6.72
N LEU A 3 -11.08 -2.42 6.15
CA LEU A 3 -9.90 -2.21 5.31
C LEU A 3 -8.54 -2.29 6.05
N ILE A 4 -8.52 -1.96 7.35
CA ILE A 4 -7.29 -2.08 8.15
C ILE A 4 -7.04 -3.54 8.50
N ALA A 5 -8.10 -4.28 8.82
CA ALA A 5 -7.99 -5.71 9.12
C ALA A 5 -7.52 -6.55 7.91
N GLU A 6 -7.89 -6.16 6.69
CA GLU A 6 -7.42 -6.83 5.46
C GLU A 6 -5.94 -6.58 5.13
N HIS A 7 -5.34 -5.54 5.71
CA HIS A 7 -3.95 -5.11 5.45
C HIS A 7 -3.17 -4.84 6.74
N GLU A 8 -3.48 -5.62 7.78
CA GLU A 8 -2.91 -5.48 9.11
C GLU A 8 -1.38 -5.59 9.10
N ASP A 9 -0.85 -6.49 8.27
CA ASP A 9 0.58 -6.68 8.04
C ASP A 9 1.26 -5.42 7.50
N LEU A 10 0.64 -4.73 6.55
CA LEU A 10 1.18 -3.50 5.96
C LEU A 10 1.11 -2.34 6.94
N VAL A 11 0.05 -2.28 7.75
CA VAL A 11 -0.08 -1.28 8.82
C VAL A 11 1.00 -1.48 9.87
N GLU A 12 1.27 -2.72 10.28
CA GLU A 12 2.35 -3.03 11.23
C GLU A 12 3.72 -2.58 10.70
N VAL A 13 4.03 -2.90 9.43
CA VAL A 13 5.29 -2.47 8.80
C VAL A 13 5.41 -0.96 8.75
N ASP A 14 4.35 -0.26 8.32
CA ASP A 14 4.37 1.20 8.22
C ASP A 14 4.44 1.87 9.60
N PHE A 15 3.73 1.36 10.61
CA PHE A 15 3.75 1.91 11.97
C PHE A 15 5.13 1.76 12.61
N GLN A 16 5.77 0.59 12.44
CA GLN A 16 7.13 0.38 12.90
C GLN A 16 8.12 1.31 12.19
N ARG A 17 7.94 1.51 10.88
CA ARG A 17 8.86 2.29 10.04
C ARG A 17 8.76 3.79 10.29
N PHE A 18 7.56 4.36 10.32
CA PHE A 18 7.34 5.81 10.35
C PHE A 18 7.11 6.36 11.74
N TYR A 19 6.53 5.57 12.65
CA TYR A 19 6.17 6.01 13.99
C TYR A 19 6.94 5.28 15.10
N HIS A 20 7.67 4.20 14.76
CA HIS A 20 8.37 3.35 15.72
C HIS A 20 7.46 2.78 16.81
N LEU A 21 6.23 2.41 16.42
CA LEU A 21 5.23 1.86 17.33
C LEU A 21 5.01 0.37 17.07
N ASP A 22 4.84 -0.38 18.15
CA ASP A 22 4.46 -1.79 18.08
C ASP A 22 2.95 -1.88 17.85
N TYR A 23 2.53 -2.33 16.67
CA TYR A 23 1.11 -2.48 16.35
C TYR A 23 0.39 -3.47 17.29
N ARG A 24 1.11 -4.48 17.81
CA ARG A 24 0.56 -5.50 18.73
C ARG A 24 0.09 -4.90 20.06
N ASP A 25 0.60 -3.72 20.41
CA ASP A 25 0.13 -2.99 21.59
C ASP A 25 -1.36 -2.61 21.50
N PHE A 26 -1.97 -2.58 20.31
CA PHE A 26 -3.41 -2.37 20.14
C PHE A 26 -4.26 -3.42 20.88
N TYR A 27 -3.75 -4.65 20.99
CA TYR A 27 -4.43 -5.76 21.65
C TYR A 27 -4.16 -5.82 23.16
N ARG A 28 -3.31 -4.94 23.69
CA ARG A 28 -2.98 -4.89 25.12
C ARG A 28 -3.87 -3.89 25.83
N GLU A 29 -4.11 -4.15 27.12
CA GLU A 29 -4.84 -3.21 27.97
C GLU A 29 -4.19 -1.82 27.96
N GLY A 30 -5.00 -0.78 27.80
CA GLY A 30 -4.53 0.61 27.69
C GLY A 30 -3.69 0.90 26.44
N GLY A 31 -3.61 -0.03 25.48
CA GLY A 31 -2.78 0.11 24.29
C GLY A 31 -1.28 -0.09 24.56
N GLY A 32 -0.90 -0.85 25.60
CA GLY A 32 0.49 -1.20 25.89
C GLY A 32 1.43 0.00 26.08
N ALA A 33 2.72 -0.20 25.78
CA ALA A 33 3.74 0.85 25.93
C ALA A 33 3.54 2.01 24.93
N SER A 34 3.05 1.70 23.73
CA SER A 34 2.76 2.65 22.66
C SER A 34 1.50 3.49 22.90
N ARG A 35 0.70 3.16 23.92
CA ARG A 35 -0.64 3.71 24.18
C ARG A 35 -1.52 3.66 22.92
N MET A 36 -1.45 2.53 22.21
CA MET A 36 -2.12 2.29 20.94
C MET A 36 -3.62 2.05 21.14
N THR A 37 -4.38 3.13 21.29
CA THR A 37 -5.86 3.08 21.28
C THR A 37 -6.40 3.03 19.86
N LEU A 38 -7.64 2.57 19.67
CA LEU A 38 -8.32 2.57 18.36
C LEU A 38 -8.28 3.94 17.68
N ARG A 39 -8.58 5.01 18.43
CA ARG A 39 -8.53 6.39 17.91
C ARG A 39 -7.13 6.76 17.41
N ARG A 40 -6.09 6.42 18.18
CA ARG A 40 -4.70 6.72 17.81
C ARG A 40 -4.29 5.93 16.57
N MET A 41 -4.61 4.64 16.50
CA MET A 41 -4.35 3.79 15.34
C MET A 41 -4.99 4.38 14.08
N LEU A 42 -6.27 4.74 14.13
CA LEU A 42 -6.98 5.32 12.98
C LEU A 42 -6.33 6.63 12.51
N LEU A 43 -5.99 7.53 13.43
CA LEU A 43 -5.35 8.81 13.10
C LEU A 43 -3.97 8.61 12.47
N LEU A 44 -3.16 7.69 13.01
CA LEU A 44 -1.83 7.39 12.48
C LEU A 44 -1.89 6.78 11.09
N ALA A 45 -2.83 5.85 10.87
CA ALA A 45 -3.06 5.23 9.57
C ALA A 45 -3.50 6.26 8.52
N GLU A 46 -4.41 7.17 8.87
CA GLU A 46 -4.90 8.23 7.98
C GLU A 46 -3.79 9.18 7.52
N HIS A 47 -2.81 9.45 8.38
CA HIS A 47 -1.74 10.43 8.12
C HIS A 47 -0.42 9.78 7.68
N LEU A 48 -0.47 8.52 7.24
CA LEU A 48 0.71 7.85 6.69
C LEU A 48 1.23 8.56 5.42
N PRO A 49 2.57 8.66 5.24
CA PRO A 49 3.16 9.40 4.14
C PRO A 49 2.92 8.73 2.77
N PRO A 50 3.18 9.42 1.65
CA PRO A 50 2.97 8.87 0.31
C PRO A 50 3.67 7.53 0.02
N GLU A 51 4.82 7.28 0.62
CA GLU A 51 5.57 6.01 0.50
C GLU A 51 5.05 4.86 1.37
N SER A 52 3.95 5.06 2.12
CA SER A 52 3.30 4.01 2.91
C SER A 52 2.88 2.83 2.04
N LEU A 53 3.19 1.62 2.51
CA LEU A 53 2.78 0.38 1.87
C LEU A 53 1.28 0.16 2.01
N PHE A 54 0.70 0.48 3.16
CA PHE A 54 -0.74 0.40 3.42
C PHE A 54 -1.52 1.30 2.44
N HIS A 55 -1.17 2.59 2.35
CA HIS A 55 -1.81 3.51 1.40
C HIS A 55 -1.61 3.08 -0.05
N SER A 56 -0.42 2.58 -0.39
CA SER A 56 -0.11 2.09 -1.73
C SER A 56 -0.95 0.87 -2.12
N ALA A 57 -1.17 -0.06 -1.19
CA ALA A 57 -2.05 -1.20 -1.40
C ALA A 57 -3.51 -0.77 -1.57
N MET A 58 -3.99 0.14 -0.71
CA MET A 58 -5.37 0.63 -0.76
C MET A 58 -5.72 1.40 -2.03
N GLN A 59 -4.76 2.15 -2.57
CA GLN A 59 -4.95 2.98 -3.77
C GLN A 59 -4.47 2.30 -5.06
N ASP A 60 -4.01 1.04 -4.97
CA ASP A 60 -3.34 0.28 -6.03
C ASP A 60 -2.28 1.11 -6.79
N ARG A 61 -1.46 1.82 -6.02
CA ARG A 61 -0.36 2.64 -6.54
C ARG A 61 0.98 2.16 -6.01
N PRO A 62 2.10 2.42 -6.72
CA PRO A 62 3.41 2.14 -6.17
C PRO A 62 3.76 3.03 -4.97
N PRO A 63 4.48 2.52 -3.96
CA PRO A 63 5.02 3.31 -2.86
C PRO A 63 6.22 4.11 -3.38
N VAL A 64 6.00 5.40 -3.62
CA VAL A 64 7.05 6.33 -4.04
C VAL A 64 7.03 7.50 -3.07
N SER A 65 8.20 7.84 -2.52
CA SER A 65 8.32 9.02 -1.67
C SER A 65 8.12 10.30 -2.49
N GLU A 66 7.65 11.34 -1.85
CA GLU A 66 7.50 12.66 -2.47
C GLU A 66 8.84 13.15 -3.04
N ILE A 67 9.91 13.05 -2.25
CA ILE A 67 11.27 13.46 -2.66
C ILE A 67 11.73 12.67 -3.88
N SER A 68 11.53 11.34 -3.90
CA SER A 68 11.90 10.54 -5.07
C SER A 68 11.12 10.96 -6.32
N SER A 69 9.85 11.33 -6.17
CA SER A 69 9.03 11.80 -7.28
C SER A 69 9.58 13.11 -7.84
N VAL A 70 9.86 14.09 -6.97
CA VAL A 70 10.46 15.38 -7.35
C VAL A 70 11.83 15.18 -8.04
N LEU A 71 12.68 14.30 -7.52
CA LEU A 71 13.98 14.03 -8.13
C LEU A 71 13.86 13.41 -9.53
N MET A 72 12.89 12.51 -9.74
CA MET A 72 12.62 11.94 -11.06
C MET A 72 12.09 12.99 -12.06
N ASP A 73 11.31 13.94 -11.57
CA ASP A 73 10.78 15.03 -12.40
C ASP A 73 11.86 16.04 -12.77
N ILE A 74 12.74 16.40 -11.84
CA ILE A 74 13.94 17.21 -12.11
C ILE A 74 14.82 16.51 -13.16
N TRP A 75 15.09 15.22 -12.99
CA TRP A 75 15.87 14.45 -13.97
C TRP A 75 15.20 14.47 -15.35
N THR A 76 13.88 14.31 -15.40
CA THR A 76 13.11 14.34 -16.65
C THR A 76 13.21 15.70 -17.33
N SER A 77 13.10 16.78 -16.55
CA SER A 77 13.25 18.15 -17.05
C SER A 77 14.64 18.43 -17.59
N LEU A 78 15.70 17.88 -16.97
CA LEU A 78 17.08 18.11 -17.40
C LEU A 78 17.46 17.30 -18.65
N ASN A 79 16.91 16.09 -18.81
CA ASN A 79 17.31 15.17 -19.89
C ASN A 79 16.33 15.17 -21.08
N GLY A 80 15.21 15.89 -21.00
CA GLY A 80 14.20 15.97 -22.06
C GLY A 80 13.50 14.64 -22.37
N SER A 81 13.70 13.62 -21.54
CA SER A 81 13.12 12.29 -21.66
C SER A 81 12.59 11.82 -20.32
N GLN A 82 11.57 10.96 -20.32
CA GLN A 82 10.95 10.48 -19.08
C GLN A 82 11.91 9.60 -18.28
N HIS A 83 12.01 9.84 -16.96
CA HIS A 83 12.85 9.02 -16.08
C HIS A 83 12.49 7.51 -16.19
N PRO A 84 13.47 6.60 -16.41
CA PRO A 84 13.20 5.18 -16.67
C PRO A 84 12.35 4.49 -15.59
N ARG A 85 12.46 4.96 -14.35
CA ARG A 85 11.66 4.45 -13.23
C ARG A 85 10.15 4.66 -13.44
N TRP A 86 9.71 5.76 -14.05
CA TRP A 86 8.28 5.99 -14.31
C TRP A 86 7.71 4.91 -15.25
N GLU A 87 8.45 4.56 -16.29
CA GLU A 87 8.06 3.47 -17.20
C GLU A 87 8.10 2.10 -16.49
N GLN A 88 9.07 1.86 -15.61
CA GLN A 88 9.09 0.65 -14.79
C GLN A 88 7.85 0.54 -13.88
N LEU A 89 7.48 1.63 -13.20
CA LEU A 89 6.30 1.68 -12.32
C LEU A 89 5.01 1.44 -13.09
N LYS A 90 4.88 2.04 -14.27
CA LYS A 90 3.75 1.84 -15.18
C LYS A 90 3.64 0.39 -15.66
N ARG A 91 4.77 -0.26 -15.98
CA ARG A 91 4.81 -1.69 -16.32
C ARG A 91 4.36 -2.58 -15.17
N GLN A 92 4.83 -2.30 -13.95
CA GLN A 92 4.44 -3.04 -12.75
C GLN A 92 2.93 -2.94 -12.48
N ARG A 93 2.37 -1.73 -12.61
CA ARG A 93 0.92 -1.52 -12.49
C ARG A 93 0.13 -2.33 -13.51
N ARG A 94 0.51 -2.26 -14.80
CA ARG A 94 -0.13 -3.05 -15.87
C ARG A 94 -0.03 -4.56 -15.64
N ALA A 95 1.09 -5.04 -15.09
CA ALA A 95 1.26 -6.45 -14.75
C ALA A 95 0.29 -6.88 -13.64
N LYS A 96 0.16 -6.09 -12.57
CA LYS A 96 -0.84 -6.32 -11.51
C LYS A 96 -2.27 -6.34 -12.05
N GLU A 97 -2.64 -5.37 -12.88
CA GLU A 97 -3.97 -5.29 -13.50
C GLU A 97 -4.28 -6.55 -14.32
N ARG A 98 -3.30 -7.03 -15.11
CA ARG A 98 -3.43 -8.27 -15.89
C ARG A 98 -3.61 -9.50 -15.00
N ASP A 99 -2.82 -9.62 -13.93
CA ASP A 99 -2.92 -10.75 -12.99
C ASP A 99 -4.28 -10.77 -12.28
N GLN A 100 -4.79 -9.62 -11.85
CA GLN A 100 -6.12 -9.50 -11.26
C GLN A 100 -7.21 -9.87 -12.25
N ALA A 101 -7.13 -9.40 -13.50
CA ALA A 101 -8.07 -9.76 -14.55
C ALA A 101 -8.07 -11.28 -14.82
N MET A 102 -6.89 -11.91 -14.85
CA MET A 102 -6.75 -13.35 -15.02
C MET A 102 -7.35 -14.13 -13.86
N LYS A 103 -7.13 -13.69 -12.60
CA LYS A 103 -7.74 -14.32 -11.42
C LYS A 103 -9.28 -14.27 -11.48
N ARG A 104 -9.85 -13.11 -11.81
CA ARG A 104 -11.30 -12.95 -11.99
C ARG A 104 -11.86 -13.84 -13.10
N ALA A 105 -11.15 -13.95 -14.23
CA ALA A 105 -11.54 -14.83 -15.32
C ALA A 105 -11.53 -16.31 -14.89
N ARG A 106 -10.50 -16.75 -14.16
CA ARG A 106 -10.40 -18.11 -13.61
C ARG A 106 -11.53 -18.42 -12.63
N GLU A 107 -11.88 -17.49 -11.75
CA GLU A 107 -13.00 -17.65 -10.82
C GLU A 107 -14.35 -17.77 -11.53
N LYS A 108 -14.59 -16.95 -12.56
CA LYS A 108 -15.80 -17.06 -13.39
C LYS A 108 -15.89 -18.43 -14.08
N ALA A 109 -14.78 -18.90 -14.65
CA ALA A 109 -14.72 -20.21 -15.29
C ALA A 109 -14.98 -21.36 -14.29
N ARG A 110 -14.42 -21.29 -13.07
CA ARG A 110 -14.70 -22.27 -12.00
C ARG A 110 -16.18 -22.31 -11.63
N LYS A 111 -16.83 -21.15 -11.47
CA LYS A 111 -18.26 -21.07 -11.17
C LYS A 111 -19.13 -21.64 -12.27
N PHE A 112 -18.79 -21.37 -13.54
CA PHE A 112 -19.49 -21.92 -14.69
C PHE A 112 -19.37 -23.46 -14.74
N ASN A 113 -18.15 -23.99 -14.58
CA ASN A 113 -17.90 -25.44 -14.61
C ASN A 113 -18.48 -26.20 -13.41
N ALA A 114 -18.76 -25.52 -12.29
CA ALA A 114 -19.39 -26.15 -11.12
C ALA A 114 -20.93 -26.15 -11.19
N ALA A 115 -21.51 -25.40 -12.13
CA ALA A 115 -22.96 -25.26 -12.30
C ALA A 115 -23.52 -26.07 -13.48
N GLY A 116 -22.66 -26.71 -14.28
CA GLY A 116 -23.01 -27.65 -15.35
C GLY A 116 -22.51 -29.04 -15.04
#